data_AF-A0A7Z2T180-F1
#
_entry.id   AF-A0A7Z2T180-F1
#
_cell.length_a   1.000
_cell.length_b   1.000
_cell.length_c   1.000
_cell.angle_alpha   90.00
_cell.angle_beta   90.00
_cell.angle_gamma   90.00
#
_symmetry.space_group_name_H-M   'P 1'
#
loop_
_entity.id
_entity.type
_entity.pdbx_description
1 polymer ?
#
loop_
_entity_poly.entity_id
_entity_poly.type
_entity_poly.pdbx_seq_one_letter_code
_entity_poly.pdbx_strand_id
1 'polypeptide(L)' 'MDSERVHSGMMVECHQGIARVLVKDKANDMVLIETQDTHEQMAVHCDELTENIQLHSGCDKYY' A
#
# COMPACT_ATOMS: atom_id res chain seq x y z
N MET A 1 -2.73 -3.93 7.71
CA MET A 1 -3.74 -4.11 6.64
C MET A 1 -3.86 -5.59 6.27
N ASP A 2 -5.01 -6.10 5.82
CA ASP A 2 -5.08 -7.49 5.33
C ASP A 2 -4.21 -7.65 4.09
N SER A 3 -3.28 -8.60 4.09
CA SER A 3 -2.36 -8.78 2.97
C SER A 3 -3.12 -9.04 1.67
N GLU A 4 -4.27 -9.74 1.71
CA GLU A 4 -5.14 -10.01 0.56
C GLU A 4 -5.67 -8.77 -0.15
N ARG A 5 -5.75 -7.63 0.54
CA ARG A 5 -6.20 -6.34 -0.03
C ARG A 5 -5.06 -5.56 -0.70
N VAL A 6 -3.81 -5.98 -0.52
CA VAL A 6 -2.64 -5.31 -1.10
C VAL A 6 -2.38 -5.86 -2.50
N HIS A 7 -2.31 -4.97 -3.48
CA HIS A 7 -2.09 -5.30 -4.88
C HIS A 7 -0.87 -4.55 -5.43
N SER A 8 -0.13 -5.17 -6.36
CA SER A 8 0.91 -4.47 -7.11
C SER A 8 0.33 -3.25 -7.83
N GLY A 9 1.01 -2.12 -7.72
CA GLY A 9 0.57 -0.81 -8.23
C GLY A 9 -0.29 0.01 -7.25
N MET A 10 -0.68 -0.56 -6.12
CA MET A 10 -1.44 0.17 -5.09
C MET A 10 -0.56 1.20 -4.38
N MET A 11 -1.15 2.35 -4.06
CA MET A 11 -0.54 3.36 -3.19
C MET A 11 -0.87 3.04 -1.74
N VAL A 12 0.16 2.94 -0.91
CA VAL A 12 0.07 2.59 0.50
C VAL A 12 0.82 3.63 1.33
N GLU A 13 0.41 3.78 2.58
CA GLU A 13 1.14 4.59 3.54
C GLU A 13 2.01 3.68 4.43
N CYS A 14 3.28 4.06 4.58
CA CYS A 14 4.25 3.42 5.46
C CYS A 14 4.92 4.48 6.35
N HIS A 15 5.81 4.06 7.26
CA HIS A 15 6.50 4.98 8.18
C HIS A 15 7.28 6.10 7.46
N GLN A 16 7.74 5.87 6.23
CA GLN A 16 8.48 6.85 5.43
C GLN A 16 7.57 7.73 4.54
N GLY A 17 6.25 7.61 4.68
CA GLY A 17 5.26 8.35 3.90
C GLY A 17 4.56 7.47 2.87
N ILE A 18 4.25 8.05 1.71
CA ILE A 18 3.52 7.38 0.64
C ILE A 18 4.46 6.56 -0.23
N ALA A 19 4.13 5.30 -0.42
CA ALA A 19 4.87 4.37 -1.26
C ALA A 19 3.95 3.60 -2.21
N ARG A 20 4.53 3.10 -3.30
CA ARG A 20 3.85 2.26 -4.29
C ARG A 20 4.26 0.81 -4.10
N VAL A 21 3.29 -0.09 -4.04
CA VAL A 21 3.55 -1.53 -4.00
C VAL A 21 4.07 -1.99 -5.35
N LEU A 22 5.27 -2.58 -5.36
CA LEU A 22 5.84 -3.22 -6.54
C LEU A 22 5.41 -4.68 -6.60
N VAL A 23 5.67 -5.43 -5.53
CA VAL A 23 5.45 -6.88 -5.47
C VAL A 23 4.92 -7.26 -4.09
N LYS A 24 3.97 -8.20 -4.06
CA LYS A 24 3.51 -8.85 -2.83
C LYS A 24 4.08 -10.26 -2.74
N ASP A 25 4.77 -10.55 -1.64
CA ASP A 25 5.10 -11.90 -1.22
C ASP A 25 3.96 -12.47 -0.35
N LYS A 26 3.24 -13.45 -0.90
CA LYS A 26 2.13 -14.10 -0.18
C LYS A 26 2.60 -15.16 0.82
N ALA A 27 3.85 -15.62 0.73
CA ALA A 27 4.34 -16.68 1.60
C ALA A 27 4.74 -16.17 2.99
N ASN A 28 5.15 -14.91 3.08
CA ASN A 28 5.66 -14.27 4.29
C ASN A 28 4.91 -12.97 4.65
N ASP A 29 3.76 -12.71 4.01
CA ASP A 29 2.98 -11.47 4.19
C ASP A 29 3.82 -10.18 4.05
N MET A 30 4.84 -10.24 3.20
CA MET A 30 5.74 -9.12 2.91
C MET A 30 5.41 -8.46 1.59
N VAL A 31 5.76 -7.19 1.47
CA VAL A 31 5.46 -6.37 0.31
C VAL A 31 6.65 -5.49 0.02
N LEU A 32 7.11 -5.56 -1.22
CA LEU A 32 8.13 -4.67 -1.75
C LEU A 32 7.43 -3.38 -2.17
N ILE A 33 7.79 -2.29 -1.52
CA ILE A 33 7.28 -0.95 -1.80
C ILE A 33 8.40 -0.05 -2.32
N GLU A 34 8.03 0.98 -3.06
CA GLU A 34 8.91 2.04 -3.56
C GLU A 34 8.41 3.39 -3.05
N THR A 35 9.25 4.13 -2.33
CA THR A 35 8.92 5.48 -1.85
C THR A 35 8.77 6.45 -3.02
N GLN A 36 7.80 7.37 -2.95
CA GLN A 36 7.62 8.34 -4.05
C GLN A 36 8.67 9.46 -4.05
N ASP A 37 9.21 9.80 -2.89
CA ASP A 37 10.14 10.93 -2.74
C ASP A 37 11.57 10.54 -3.14
N THR A 38 12.05 9.41 -2.62
CA THR A 38 13.44 8.94 -2.80
C THR A 38 13.59 7.83 -3.83
N HIS A 39 12.49 7.26 -4.34
CA HIS A 39 12.50 6.07 -5.20
C HIS A 39 13.24 4.88 -4.59
N GLU A 40 13.29 4.81 -3.26
CA GLU A 40 13.94 3.72 -2.53
C GLU A 40 13.00 2.53 -2.42
N GLN A 41 13.55 1.34 -2.65
CA GLN A 41 12.81 0.08 -2.57
C GLN A 41 13.07 -0.59 -1.23
N MET A 42 11.99 -1.00 -0.56
CA MET A 42 12.07 -1.66 0.74
C MET A 42 10.98 -2.72 0.90
N ALA A 43 11.36 -3.82 1.54
CA ALA A 43 10.41 -4.87 1.92
C ALA A 43 9.87 -4.56 3.32
N VAL A 44 8.56 -4.43 3.43
CA VAL A 44 7.86 -4.17 4.69
C VAL A 44 6.76 -5.20 4.90
N HIS A 45 6.38 -5.43 6.15
CA HIS A 45 5.28 -6.34 6.45
C HIS A 45 3.94 -5.69 6.08
N CYS A 46 2.96 -6.46 5.59
CA CYS A 46 1.63 -5.94 5.27
C CYS A 46 0.92 -5.31 6.48
N ASP A 47 1.32 -5.68 7.70
CA ASP A 47 0.79 -5.11 8.94
C ASP A 47 1.29 -3.67 9.19
N GLU A 48 2.51 -3.36 8.75
CA GLU A 48 3.11 -2.02 8.86
C GLU A 48 2.56 -1.06 7.79
N LEU A 49 1.80 -1.58 6.83
CA LEU A 49 1.12 -0.79 5.81
C LEU A 49 -0.29 -0.44 6.25
N THR A 50 -0.64 0.82 6.00
CA THR A 50 -2.01 1.31 6.14
C THR A 50 -2.61 1.56 4.75
N GLU A 51 -3.85 1.10 4.56
CA GLU A 51 -4.63 1.44 3.36
C GLU A 51 -4.77 2.96 3.29
N ASN A 52 -4.32 3.57 2.19
CA ASN A 52 -4.71 4.94 1.92
C ASN A 52 -6.16 4.94 1.41
N ILE A 53 -7.10 4.84 2.34
CA ILE A 53 -8.56 4.78 2.07
C ILE A 53 -9.05 6.11 1.45
N GLN A 54 -8.26 7.20 1.55
CA GLN A 54 -8.68 8.53 1.09
C GLN A 54 -8.75 8.72 -0.43
N LEU A 55 -8.32 7.75 -1.24
CA LEU A 55 -8.51 7.80 -2.70
C LEU A 55 -9.86 7.26 -3.19
N HIS A 56 -10.76 6.83 -2.31
CA HIS A 56 -12.19 6.67 -2.64
C HIS A 56 -12.89 8.03 -2.78
N SER A 57 -12.47 8.82 -3.78
CA SER A 57 -13.27 9.94 -4.27
C SER A 57 -14.47 9.40 -5.04
N GLY A 58 -15.60 9.28 -4.35
CA GLY A 58 -16.92 9.30 -4.98
C GLY A 58 -17.69 7.98 -4.92
N CYS A 59 -18.45 7.80 -3.83
CA CYS A 59 -19.83 7.32 -3.98
C CYS A 59 -20.71 7.96 -2.92
N ASP A 60 -20.72 9.30 -2.92
CA ASP A 60 -21.85 10.04 -2.40
C ASP A 60 -22.93 10.04 -3.48
N LYS A 61 -23.93 9.16 -3.35
CA LYS A 61 -25.28 9.40 -3.87
C LYS A 61 -26.29 8.79 -2.92
N TYR A 62 -26.77 9.63 -2.02
CA TYR A 62 -28.10 9.53 -1.44
C TYR A 62 -29.14 9.57 -2.57
N TYR A 63 -29.98 8.54 -2.68
CA TYR A 63 -31.36 8.64 -3.15
C TYR A 63 -32.18 7.45 -2.66
#